data_AF-A0A355ES58-F1
#
_entry.id   AF-A0A355ES58-F1
#
_cell.length_a   1.000
_cell.length_b   1.000
_cell.length_c   1.000
_cell.angle_alpha   90.00
_cell.angle_beta   90.00
_cell.angle_gamma   90.00
#
_symmetry.space_group_name_H-M   'P 1'
#
loop_
_entity.id
_entity.type
_entity.pdbx_description
1 polymer ?
#
loop_
_entity_poly.entity_id
_entity_poly.type
_entity_poly.pdbx_seq_one_letter_code
_entity_poly.pdbx_strand_id
1 'polypeptide(L)'
;HQFCRVGRHAYVGGFSVVVMDALPFAKTVGQKPAFFGINRIGLSRKGMSAETIRRLDRALRLLVRSGLNTAQALEEIRRELPGDPEVDYLVSFVESAKRGLHKSAGRGGRGGKGAAEAEGGDA
;
A
#
# COMPACT_ATOMS: atom_id res chain seq x y z
N HIS A 1 16.11 -2.10 -0.95
CA HIS A 1 17.03 -1.87 0.18
C HIS A 1 17.21 -3.18 0.95
N GLN A 2 18.35 -3.41 1.60
CA GLN A 2 18.58 -4.64 2.39
C GLN A 2 17.51 -4.82 3.47
N PHE A 3 17.17 -6.08 3.76
CA PHE A 3 16.21 -6.53 4.78
C PHE A 3 14.75 -6.11 4.58
N CYS A 4 14.42 -5.47 3.46
CA CYS A 4 13.02 -5.20 3.10
C CYS A 4 12.36 -6.47 2.57
N ARG A 5 11.11 -6.66 2.92
CA ARG A 5 10.29 -7.80 2.49
C ARG A 5 9.27 -7.36 1.46
N VAL A 6 8.94 -8.27 0.55
CA VAL A 6 7.85 -8.09 -0.42
C VAL A 6 6.77 -9.10 -0.07
N GLY A 7 5.60 -8.61 0.36
CA GLY A 7 4.47 -9.46 0.74
C GLY A 7 3.89 -10.25 -0.43
N ARG A 8 3.20 -11.36 -0.13
CA ARG A 8 2.49 -12.17 -1.15
C ARG A 8 1.53 -11.29 -1.96
N HIS A 9 1.52 -11.49 -3.27
CA HIS A 9 0.68 -10.76 -4.24
C HIS A 9 0.83 -9.23 -4.20
N ALA A 10 1.90 -8.70 -3.59
CA ALA A 10 2.27 -7.31 -3.72
C ALA A 10 2.59 -7.00 -5.19
N TYR A 11 2.24 -5.80 -5.61
CA TYR A 11 2.60 -5.25 -6.90
C TYR A 11 3.56 -4.08 -6.69
N VAL A 12 4.75 -4.19 -7.25
CA VAL A 12 5.74 -3.11 -7.26
C VAL A 12 5.78 -2.52 -8.65
N GLY A 13 5.45 -1.23 -8.77
CA GLY A 13 5.49 -0.54 -10.05
C GLY A 13 6.93 -0.43 -10.59
N GLY A 14 7.08 -0.37 -11.91
CA GLY A 14 8.38 -0.10 -12.53
C GLY A 14 9.04 1.16 -11.97
N PHE A 15 10.38 1.16 -11.90
CA PHE A 15 11.16 2.27 -11.33
C PHE A 15 10.79 2.66 -9.89
N SER A 16 10.29 1.73 -9.07
CA SER A 16 10.01 1.99 -7.65
C SER A 16 11.22 1.66 -6.78
N VAL A 17 11.60 2.57 -5.88
CA VAL A 17 12.77 2.40 -5.00
C VAL A 17 12.32 1.92 -3.61
N VAL A 18 12.03 0.63 -3.48
CA VAL A 18 11.48 0.05 -2.25
C VAL A 18 12.53 0.03 -1.12
N VAL A 19 12.31 0.87 -0.10
CA VAL A 19 13.21 1.07 1.06
C VAL A 19 12.63 0.62 2.41
N MET A 20 11.35 0.24 2.42
CA MET A 20 10.61 -0.38 3.53
C MET A 20 9.87 -1.62 3.01
N ASP A 21 9.15 -2.33 3.88
CA ASP A 21 8.39 -3.50 3.44
C ASP A 21 7.25 -3.11 2.50
N ALA A 22 7.12 -3.84 1.38
CA ALA A 22 6.00 -3.73 0.47
C ALA A 22 4.84 -4.63 0.95
N LEU A 23 3.68 -4.01 1.21
CA LEU A 23 2.54 -4.68 1.82
C LEU A 23 1.99 -5.82 0.94
N PRO A 24 1.61 -6.96 1.55
CA PRO A 24 0.84 -8.00 0.89
C PRO A 24 -0.38 -7.45 0.16
N PHE A 25 -0.69 -8.03 -1.00
CA PHE A 25 -1.89 -7.73 -1.79
C PHE A 25 -2.02 -6.27 -2.24
N ALA A 26 -1.05 -5.41 -1.97
CA ALA A 26 -1.11 -3.97 -2.22
C ALA A 26 -0.20 -3.55 -3.38
N LYS A 27 -0.46 -2.35 -3.90
CA LYS A 27 0.40 -1.69 -4.88
C LYS A 27 1.34 -0.71 -4.19
N THR A 28 2.63 -0.82 -4.47
CA THR A 28 3.68 0.11 -4.04
C THR A 28 4.36 0.68 -5.27
N VAL A 29 4.28 1.99 -5.48
CA VAL A 29 4.74 2.62 -6.73
C VAL A 29 5.50 3.92 -6.43
N GLY A 30 6.56 4.19 -7.19
CA GLY A 30 7.24 5.49 -7.26
C GLY A 30 8.66 5.51 -6.68
N GLN A 31 9.39 6.58 -7.01
CA GLN A 31 10.76 6.85 -6.52
C GLN A 31 10.79 7.13 -5.00
N LYS A 32 9.74 7.79 -4.48
CA LYS A 32 9.38 7.80 -3.06
C LYS A 32 8.17 6.89 -2.89
N PRO A 33 8.36 5.57 -2.73
CA PRO A 33 7.24 4.64 -2.83
C PRO A 33 6.22 4.87 -1.72
N ALA A 34 4.96 4.82 -2.13
CA ALA A 34 3.80 4.94 -1.26
C ALA A 34 2.80 3.81 -1.54
N PHE A 35 1.83 3.66 -0.64
CA PHE A 35 0.69 2.78 -0.87
C PHE A 35 -0.29 3.37 -1.90
N PHE A 36 -0.60 2.60 -2.96
CA PHE A 36 -1.48 2.98 -4.07
C PHE A 36 -2.79 2.17 -4.16
N GLY A 37 -3.20 1.51 -3.06
CA GLY A 37 -4.40 0.68 -3.03
C GLY A 37 -4.13 -0.81 -3.23
N ILE A 38 -5.17 -1.62 -3.12
CA ILE A 38 -5.12 -3.07 -3.34
C ILE A 38 -4.77 -3.44 -4.80
N ASN A 39 -4.04 -4.53 -5.00
CA ASN A 39 -3.73 -5.15 -6.29
C ASN A 39 -4.93 -5.93 -6.85
N ARG A 40 -6.08 -5.25 -7.00
CA ARG A 40 -7.35 -5.90 -7.36
C ARG A 40 -7.24 -6.78 -8.61
N ILE A 41 -6.57 -6.28 -9.66
CA ILE A 41 -6.40 -7.02 -10.93
C ILE A 41 -5.60 -8.32 -10.70
N GLY A 42 -4.48 -8.24 -9.99
CA GLY A 42 -3.63 -9.40 -9.72
C GLY A 42 -4.35 -10.46 -8.86
N LEU A 43 -5.11 -10.02 -7.86
CA LEU A 43 -5.88 -10.92 -6.98
C LEU A 43 -7.03 -11.59 -7.73
N SER A 44 -7.80 -10.83 -8.51
CA SER A 44 -8.90 -11.40 -9.31
C SER A 44 -8.38 -12.41 -10.33
N ARG A 45 -7.24 -12.15 -11.00
CA ARG A 45 -6.61 -13.11 -11.92
C ARG A 45 -6.11 -14.37 -11.24
N LYS A 46 -5.80 -14.30 -9.94
CA LYS A 46 -5.42 -15.45 -9.12
C LYS A 46 -6.62 -16.22 -8.54
N GLY A 47 -7.84 -15.84 -8.90
CA GLY A 47 -9.06 -16.53 -8.45
C GLY A 47 -9.46 -16.20 -7.02
N MET A 48 -8.90 -15.15 -6.42
CA MET A 48 -9.29 -14.72 -5.08
C MET A 48 -10.72 -14.19 -5.09
N SER A 49 -11.52 -14.60 -4.09
CA SER A 49 -12.93 -14.23 -4.01
C SER A 49 -13.11 -12.71 -3.92
N ALA A 50 -14.20 -12.20 -4.50
CA ALA A 50 -14.52 -10.78 -4.41
C ALA A 50 -14.70 -10.32 -2.95
N GLU A 51 -15.18 -11.22 -2.08
CA GLU A 51 -15.34 -10.93 -0.65
C GLU A 51 -13.98 -10.78 0.04
N THR A 52 -13.06 -11.71 -0.14
CA THR A 52 -11.68 -11.62 0.38
C THR A 52 -10.99 -10.34 -0.12
N ILE A 53 -11.14 -10.01 -1.41
CA ILE A 53 -10.60 -8.76 -1.96
C ILE A 53 -11.20 -7.52 -1.27
N ARG A 54 -12.50 -7.49 -0.98
CA ARG A 54 -13.14 -6.39 -0.25
C ARG A 54 -12.62 -6.28 1.18
N ARG A 55 -12.51 -7.41 1.88
CA ARG A 55 -11.98 -7.48 3.25
C ARG A 55 -10.53 -7.00 3.32
N LEU A 56 -9.68 -7.46 2.40
CA LEU A 56 -8.30 -6.98 2.26
C LEU A 56 -8.23 -5.48 1.95
N ASP A 57 -9.08 -4.95 1.06
CA ASP A 57 -9.07 -3.50 0.75
C ASP A 57 -9.44 -2.68 1.99
N ARG A 58 -10.39 -3.17 2.80
CA ARG A 58 -10.76 -2.53 4.07
C ARG A 58 -9.61 -2.60 5.09
N ALA A 59 -9.00 -3.76 5.26
CA ALA A 59 -7.85 -3.94 6.16
C ALA A 59 -6.68 -3.01 5.78
N LEU A 60 -6.33 -2.93 4.50
CA LEU A 60 -5.28 -2.04 4.01
C LEU A 60 -5.62 -0.56 4.25
N ARG A 61 -6.89 -0.16 4.10
CA ARG A 61 -7.32 1.22 4.40
C ARG A 61 -7.21 1.55 5.89
N LEU A 62 -7.59 0.62 6.77
CA LEU A 62 -7.40 0.77 8.21
C LEU A 62 -5.91 0.94 8.55
N LEU A 63 -5.02 0.18 7.90
CA LEU A 63 -3.57 0.28 8.12
C LEU A 63 -2.93 1.60 7.68
N VAL A 64 -3.43 2.21 6.60
CA VAL A 64 -2.73 3.31 5.92
C VAL A 64 -3.48 4.65 5.91
N ARG A 65 -4.76 4.70 6.28
CA ARG A 65 -5.62 5.91 6.16
C ARG A 65 -6.53 6.20 7.35
N SER A 66 -6.61 5.33 8.35
CA SER A 66 -7.49 5.51 9.51
C SER A 66 -7.05 6.60 10.50
N GLY A 67 -5.80 7.08 10.39
CA GLY A 67 -5.19 7.92 11.42
C GLY A 67 -4.72 7.15 12.66
N LEU A 68 -5.00 5.84 12.74
CA LEU A 68 -4.51 4.97 13.78
C LEU A 68 -3.02 4.68 13.60
N ASN A 69 -2.34 4.45 14.72
CA ASN A 69 -1.01 3.85 14.66
C ASN A 69 -1.10 2.37 14.22
N THR A 70 0.03 1.76 13.89
CA THR A 70 0.04 0.39 13.36
C THR A 70 -0.57 -0.62 14.34
N ALA A 71 -0.26 -0.55 15.63
CA ALA A 71 -0.79 -1.48 16.62
C ALA A 71 -2.32 -1.38 16.76
N GLN A 72 -2.83 -0.15 16.87
CA GLN A 72 -4.27 0.14 16.91
C GLN A 72 -4.98 -0.33 15.63
N ALA A 73 -4.40 -0.09 14.46
CA ALA A 73 -4.97 -0.53 13.19
C ALA A 73 -5.04 -2.07 13.11
N LEU A 74 -4.04 -2.78 13.61
CA LEU A 74 -4.05 -4.25 13.63
C LEU A 74 -5.10 -4.82 14.58
N GLU A 75 -5.26 -4.21 15.76
CA GLU A 75 -6.33 -4.57 16.68
C GLU A 75 -7.72 -4.37 16.05
N GLU A 76 -7.92 -3.24 15.39
CA GLU A 76 -9.15 -2.93 14.66
C GLU A 76 -9.42 -3.96 13.56
N ILE A 77 -8.40 -4.31 12.76
CA ILE A 77 -8.53 -5.30 11.69
C ILE A 77 -8.94 -6.67 12.24
N ARG A 78 -8.34 -7.11 13.34
CA ARG A 78 -8.70 -8.38 13.98
C ARG A 78 -10.14 -8.39 14.47
N ARG A 79 -10.60 -7.27 15.01
CA ARG A 79 -11.96 -7.13 15.52
C ARG A 79 -12.99 -7.10 14.40
N GLU A 80 -12.74 -6.33 13.34
CA GLU A 80 -13.71 -6.09 12.27
C GLU A 80 -13.71 -7.16 11.17
N LEU A 81 -12.58 -7.86 10.96
CA LEU A 81 -12.39 -8.75 9.82
C LEU A 81 -11.90 -10.16 10.23
N PRO A 82 -12.51 -10.84 11.22
CA PRO A 82 -12.06 -12.16 11.66
C PRO A 82 -12.37 -13.27 10.64
N GLY A 83 -11.54 -14.32 10.63
CA GLY A 83 -11.83 -15.57 9.91
C GLY A 83 -11.51 -15.55 8.41
N ASP A 84 -10.66 -14.62 7.94
CA ASP A 84 -10.15 -14.64 6.56
C ASP A 84 -8.62 -14.88 6.58
N PRO A 85 -8.14 -16.02 6.08
CA PRO A 85 -6.72 -16.37 6.11
C PRO A 85 -5.79 -15.36 5.43
N GLU A 86 -6.28 -14.64 4.41
CA GLU A 86 -5.48 -13.64 3.71
C GLU A 86 -5.36 -12.36 4.53
N VAL A 87 -6.41 -12.01 5.30
CA VAL A 87 -6.36 -10.93 6.29
C VAL A 87 -5.41 -11.29 7.43
N ASP A 88 -5.46 -12.53 7.92
CA ASP A 88 -4.56 -13.02 8.98
C ASP A 88 -3.09 -12.99 8.54
N TYR A 89 -2.83 -13.36 7.28
CA TYR A 89 -1.51 -13.21 6.69
C TYR A 89 -1.06 -11.74 6.61
N LEU A 90 -1.94 -10.83 6.21
CA LEU A 90 -1.63 -9.40 6.19
C LEU A 90 -1.25 -8.90 7.60
N VAL A 91 -2.02 -9.27 8.62
CA VAL A 91 -1.76 -8.91 10.02
C VAL A 91 -0.40 -9.42 10.47
N SER A 92 -0.13 -10.72 10.32
CA SER A 92 1.14 -11.33 10.74
C SER A 92 2.36 -10.78 9.99
N PHE A 93 2.22 -10.46 8.71
CA PHE A 93 3.28 -9.79 7.94
C PHE A 93 3.61 -8.43 8.53
N VAL A 94 2.59 -7.63 8.86
CA VAL A 94 2.79 -6.29 9.40
C VAL A 94 3.37 -6.33 10.81
N GLU A 95 2.95 -7.26 11.66
CA GLU A 95 3.47 -7.39 13.03
C GLU A 95 4.95 -7.75 13.07
N SER A 96 5.39 -8.58 12.12
CA SER A 96 6.79 -8.96 12.02
C SER A 96 7.66 -7.94 11.27
N ALA A 97 7.12 -6.78 10.89
CA ALA A 97 7.83 -5.78 10.09
C ALA A 97 8.89 -5.01 10.89
N LYS A 98 10.16 -5.24 10.54
CA LYS A 98 11.32 -4.56 11.15
C LYS A 98 11.68 -3.23 10.49
N ARG A 99 11.35 -3.06 9.20
CA ARG A 99 11.70 -1.87 8.38
C ARG A 99 10.59 -0.83 8.31
N GLY A 100 9.45 -1.10 8.95
CA GLY A 100 8.23 -0.31 8.77
C GLY A 100 7.56 -0.56 7.41
N LEU A 101 6.54 0.25 7.13
CA LEU A 101 5.67 0.10 5.96
C LEU A 101 5.54 1.42 5.20
N HIS A 102 5.45 1.33 3.88
CA HIS A 102 5.05 2.47 3.06
C HIS A 102 3.60 2.88 3.36
N LYS A 103 3.40 4.06 3.97
CA LYS A 103 2.07 4.63 4.19
C LYS A 103 1.50 5.21 2.89
N SER A 104 0.20 5.57 2.90
CA SER A 104 -0.40 6.30 1.77
C SER A 104 0.35 7.62 1.59
N ALA A 105 0.58 8.05 0.35
CA ALA A 105 0.98 9.42 0.10
C ALA A 105 -0.07 10.32 0.77
N GLY A 106 0.37 11.24 1.64
CA GLY A 106 -0.52 12.17 2.30
C GLY A 106 -1.36 12.90 1.25
N ARG A 107 -2.61 13.25 1.58
CA ARG A 107 -3.34 14.26 0.82
C ARG A 107 -2.67 15.62 1.06
N GLY A 108 -1.45 15.80 0.56
CA GLY A 108 -0.87 17.12 0.40
C GLY A 108 -1.75 17.88 -0.58
N GLY A 109 -2.24 19.05 -0.15
CA GLY A 109 -3.16 19.86 -0.93
C GLY A 109 -2.69 20.03 -2.37
N ARG A 110 -3.60 19.85 -3.33
CA ARG A 110 -3.46 20.45 -4.64
C ARG A 110 -3.53 21.97 -4.44
N GLY A 111 -2.38 22.59 -4.25
CA GLY A 111 -2.21 24.02 -4.08
C GLY A 111 -0.85 24.45 -4.60
N GLY A 112 -0.81 24.90 -5.85
CA GLY A 112 0.06 26.00 -6.27
C GLY A 112 1.45 25.69 -6.84
N LYS A 113 1.51 25.84 -8.17
CA LYS A 113 2.55 26.49 -9.00
C LYS A 113 3.82 25.72 -9.38
N GLY A 114 4.07 25.69 -10.70
CA GLY A 114 5.41 25.68 -11.27
C GLY A 114 5.59 24.85 -12.54
N ALA A 115 4.95 25.22 -13.65
CA ALA A 115 5.48 25.03 -15.02
C ALA A 115 4.55 25.74 -16.01
N ALA A 116 4.58 27.07 -15.98
CA ALA A 116 4.40 27.87 -17.19
C ALA A 116 5.81 28.23 -17.68
N GLU A 117 5.92 28.47 -19.00
CA GLU A 117 7.08 28.99 -19.76
C GLU A 117 7.99 27.95 -20.41
N ALA A 118 7.69 27.68 -21.69
CA ALA A 118 8.70 27.61 -22.75
C ALA A 118 8.00 27.90 -24.10
N GLU A 119 7.71 29.18 -24.36
CA GLU A 119 7.68 29.72 -25.74
C GLU A 119 8.84 30.71 -25.89
N GLY A 120 9.48 30.68 -27.06
CA GLY A 120 10.67 31.44 -27.46
C GLY A 120 11.87 30.49 -27.58
N GLY A 121 12.38 30.12 -28.75
CA GLY A 121 12.47 30.82 -30.02
C GLY A 121 13.95 31.13 -30.27
N ASP A 122 14.62 30.38 -31.14
CA ASP A 122 15.69 30.86 -32.03
C ASP A 122 16.06 29.79 -33.09
N ALA A 123 16.45 30.29 -34.27
CA ALA A 123 16.81 29.65 -35.55
C ALA A 123 15.66 29.20 -36.49
#